data_AF-A0A0N0V5Y5-F1
#
_entry.id   AF-A0A0N0V5Y5-F1
#
_cell.length_a   1.000
_cell.length_b   1.000
_cell.length_c   1.000
_cell.angle_alpha   90.00
_cell.angle_beta   90.00
_cell.angle_gamma   90.00
#
_symmetry.space_group_name_H-M   'P 1'
#
loop_
_entity.id
_entity.type
_entity.pdbx_description
1 polymer ?
#
loop_
_entity_poly.entity_id
_entity_poly.type
_entity_poly.pdbx_seq_one_letter_code
_entity_poly.pdbx_strand_id
1 'polypeptide(L)'
;MWRSHLQGDLLWWACSNDKGVPTRYEAYIAPTWSWASIKGNVFTAGDESDRVEYLYEVDDYKLEYATEDKIGAIRSGWIRLSGQLRQLELRRKTTEGKKLWSLFIDKIEYDPEQYVDGETGHLWLSIWLDEQTDFDEESKSGTLYCMLARYHRFNEIGDASNMWDFLMFQLVDPSKGIFRRIGVARTRTGNIKNPYPTSSLVQGASSKYAKQDGPSTTTLPCAAYEGGVHSIYVI
;
A
#
# COMPACT_ATOMS: atom_id res chain seq x y z
N MET A 1 18.41 -0.65 11.83
CA MET A 1 17.64 -0.85 10.59
C MET A 1 18.64 -1.06 9.46
N TRP A 2 18.60 -2.20 8.79
CA TRP A 2 19.59 -2.55 7.78
C TRP A 2 19.10 -2.05 6.43
N ARG A 3 19.86 -1.14 5.78
CA ARG A 3 19.43 -0.51 4.52
C ARG A 3 19.05 -1.53 3.44
N SER A 4 19.69 -2.70 3.44
CA SER A 4 19.46 -3.78 2.48
C SER A 4 18.09 -4.47 2.58
N HIS A 5 17.37 -4.32 3.70
CA HIS A 5 16.08 -4.99 3.93
C HIS A 5 14.91 -4.00 4.02
N LEU A 6 15.15 -2.70 3.83
CA LEU A 6 14.14 -1.66 4.02
C LEU A 6 12.89 -1.85 3.16
N GLN A 7 13.02 -2.40 1.95
CA GLN A 7 11.87 -2.67 1.10
C GLN A 7 10.94 -3.72 1.72
N GLY A 8 11.49 -4.84 2.17
CA GLY A 8 10.71 -5.86 2.89
C GLY A 8 10.19 -5.36 4.23
N ASP A 9 11.03 -4.65 4.98
CA ASP A 9 10.72 -4.13 6.30
C ASP A 9 9.53 -3.16 6.29
N LEU A 10 9.21 -2.48 5.18
CA LEU A 10 8.05 -1.58 5.08
C LEU A 10 6.72 -2.31 4.89
N LEU A 11 6.75 -3.61 4.57
CA LEU A 11 5.58 -4.43 4.28
C LEU A 11 5.03 -5.16 5.53
N TRP A 12 5.40 -4.69 6.72
CA TRP A 12 4.76 -5.14 7.96
C TRP A 12 3.25 -4.86 7.96
N TRP A 13 2.46 -5.57 8.74
CA TRP A 13 1.05 -5.25 8.91
C TRP A 13 0.59 -5.45 10.35
N ALA A 14 -0.35 -4.61 10.76
CA ALA A 14 -0.95 -4.72 12.07
C ALA A 14 -2.15 -5.68 12.04
N CYS A 15 -2.31 -6.47 13.09
CA CYS A 15 -3.42 -7.41 13.22
C CYS A 15 -4.16 -7.18 14.54
N SER A 16 -5.49 -7.19 14.46
CA SER A 16 -6.33 -7.28 15.65
C SER A 16 -6.24 -8.68 16.25
N ASN A 17 -6.25 -8.76 17.58
CA ASN A 17 -6.25 -10.03 18.32
C ASN A 17 -7.04 -9.86 19.64
N ASP A 18 -6.97 -10.86 20.50
CA ASP A 18 -7.66 -10.85 21.81
C ASP A 18 -7.23 -9.68 22.72
N LYS A 19 -6.06 -9.08 22.47
CA LYS A 19 -5.55 -7.92 23.23
C LYS A 19 -6.09 -6.59 22.72
N GLY A 20 -6.84 -6.60 21.62
CA GLY A 20 -7.52 -5.43 21.06
C GLY A 20 -7.10 -5.11 19.63
N VAL A 21 -7.49 -3.91 19.23
CA VAL A 21 -7.28 -3.38 17.89
C VAL A 21 -5.98 -2.56 17.87
N PRO A 22 -5.15 -2.66 16.82
CA PRO A 22 -3.95 -1.84 16.71
C PRO A 22 -4.27 -0.35 16.71
N THR A 23 -3.51 0.42 17.46
CA THR A 23 -3.59 1.89 17.49
C THR A 23 -2.20 2.50 17.43
N ARG A 24 -2.11 3.77 17.06
CA ARG A 24 -0.88 4.55 17.28
C ARG A 24 -0.80 5.03 18.73
N TYR A 25 0.41 5.39 19.16
CA TYR A 25 0.62 6.08 20.43
C TYR A 25 0.14 7.54 20.31
N GLU A 26 -0.43 8.09 21.39
CA GLU A 26 -0.82 9.51 21.41
C GLU A 26 0.40 10.44 21.31
N ALA A 27 1.49 10.08 21.99
CA ALA A 27 2.78 10.74 21.85
C ALA A 27 3.57 10.16 20.68
N TYR A 28 4.37 11.00 20.02
CA TYR A 28 5.28 10.53 18.98
C TYR A 28 6.32 9.56 19.55
N ILE A 29 6.32 8.32 19.06
CA ILE A 29 7.30 7.28 19.41
C ILE A 29 8.21 6.95 18.23
N ALA A 30 7.63 6.85 17.03
CA ALA A 30 8.35 6.54 15.80
C ALA A 30 7.60 7.05 14.56
N PRO A 31 8.29 7.21 13.42
CA PRO A 31 7.69 7.53 12.12
C PRO A 31 6.59 6.53 11.72
N THR A 32 5.61 6.97 10.94
CA THR A 32 4.44 6.13 10.61
C THR A 32 4.78 4.91 9.77
N TRP A 33 5.90 4.95 9.05
CA TRP A 33 6.44 3.86 8.27
C TRP A 33 7.16 2.78 9.11
N SER A 34 7.46 3.06 10.37
CA SER A 34 8.07 2.09 11.29
C SER A 34 7.02 1.28 12.03
N TRP A 35 7.19 -0.04 12.13
CA TRP A 35 6.33 -0.90 12.95
C TRP A 35 6.29 -0.48 14.42
N ALA A 36 7.34 0.18 14.91
CA ALA A 36 7.43 0.68 16.28
C ALA A 36 6.44 1.83 16.58
N SER A 37 5.82 2.40 15.54
CA SER A 37 4.77 3.42 15.70
C SER A 37 3.42 2.84 16.15
N ILE A 38 3.29 1.51 16.18
CA ILE A 38 2.05 0.80 16.50
C ILE A 38 2.10 0.22 17.91
N LYS A 39 1.01 0.40 18.63
CA LYS A 39 0.66 -0.30 19.86
C LYS A 39 -0.23 -1.48 19.49
N GLY A 40 0.34 -2.68 19.41
CA GLY A 40 -0.40 -3.89 19.06
C GLY A 40 0.51 -4.97 18.48
N ASN A 41 -0.12 -6.02 17.94
CA ASN A 41 0.62 -7.05 17.22
C ASN A 41 0.94 -6.58 15.80
N VAL A 42 2.22 -6.65 15.45
CA VAL A 42 2.69 -6.43 14.10
C VAL A 42 3.34 -7.71 13.58
N PHE A 43 3.03 -8.05 12.34
CA PHE A 43 3.67 -9.12 11.59
C PHE A 43 4.57 -8.49 10.54
N THR A 44 5.74 -9.07 10.33
CA THR A 44 6.62 -8.72 9.21
C THR A 44 6.40 -9.72 8.10
N ALA A 45 6.47 -9.27 6.85
CA ALA A 45 6.63 -10.21 5.74
C ALA A 45 7.96 -10.93 5.97
N GLY A 46 7.94 -12.27 6.07
CA GLY A 46 9.14 -13.05 6.37
C GLY A 46 10.24 -12.87 5.32
N ASP A 47 11.44 -13.36 5.62
CA ASP A 47 12.55 -13.44 4.66
C ASP A 47 12.20 -14.45 3.54
N GLU A 48 11.43 -13.99 2.56
CA GLU A 48 11.11 -14.73 1.35
C GLU A 48 12.21 -14.49 0.32
N SER A 49 13.43 -14.96 0.60
CA SER A 49 14.57 -14.75 -0.30
C SER A 49 14.39 -15.50 -1.64
N ASP A 50 14.80 -14.83 -2.72
CA ASP A 50 14.87 -15.23 -4.14
C ASP A 50 13.57 -15.32 -4.95
N ARG A 51 12.38 -15.15 -4.33
CA ARG A 51 11.09 -15.37 -5.03
C ARG A 51 10.22 -14.13 -5.19
N VAL A 52 10.72 -12.97 -4.76
CA VAL A 52 9.99 -11.70 -4.76
C VAL A 52 10.72 -10.63 -5.55
N GLU A 53 9.94 -9.76 -6.19
CA GLU A 53 10.41 -8.59 -6.92
C GLU A 53 9.83 -7.34 -6.26
N TYR A 54 10.69 -6.41 -5.83
CA TYR A 54 10.24 -5.11 -5.31
C TYR A 54 10.04 -4.14 -6.48
N LEU A 55 8.89 -3.46 -6.49
CA LEU A 55 8.45 -2.59 -7.59
C LEU A 55 8.54 -1.09 -7.23
N TYR A 56 9.31 -0.81 -6.18
CA TYR A 56 9.63 0.53 -5.68
C TYR A 56 11.03 0.52 -5.07
N GLU A 57 11.61 1.70 -4.94
CA GLU A 57 12.93 1.92 -4.37
C GLU A 57 12.85 2.70 -3.07
N VAL A 58 13.81 2.40 -2.18
CA VAL A 58 14.09 3.19 -0.98
C VAL A 58 15.32 4.05 -1.26
N ASP A 59 15.07 5.30 -1.65
CA ASP A 59 16.13 6.20 -2.13
C ASP A 59 17.02 6.68 -0.98
N ASP A 60 16.38 7.13 0.11
CA ASP A 60 17.05 7.75 1.25
C ASP A 60 16.17 7.73 2.50
N TYR A 61 16.77 8.00 3.66
CA TYR A 61 16.03 8.19 4.90
C TYR A 61 16.78 9.14 5.84
N LYS A 62 16.03 9.80 6.70
CA LYS A 62 16.58 10.62 7.79
C LYS A 62 15.90 10.25 9.10
N LEU A 63 16.70 10.17 10.16
CA LEU A 63 16.22 10.06 11.53
C LEU A 63 16.83 11.21 12.34
N GLU A 64 16.02 11.87 13.15
CA GLU A 64 16.46 12.87 14.11
C GLU A 64 16.35 12.27 15.50
N TYR A 65 17.48 12.05 16.16
CA TYR A 65 17.53 11.42 17.48
C TYR A 65 17.25 12.43 18.59
N ALA A 66 16.67 11.95 19.69
CA ALA A 66 16.39 12.78 20.86
C ALA A 66 17.66 13.19 21.62
N THR A 67 18.71 12.39 21.47
CA THR A 67 20.02 12.50 22.12
C THR A 67 21.10 12.08 21.12
N GLU A 68 22.37 12.18 21.50
CA GLU A 68 23.49 11.65 20.70
C GLU A 68 23.49 10.11 20.61
N ASP A 69 22.78 9.44 21.53
CA ASP A 69 22.58 8.01 21.49
C ASP A 69 21.71 7.59 20.29
N LYS A 70 22.34 6.94 19.30
CA LYS A 70 21.72 6.48 18.04
C LYS A 70 20.88 5.21 18.20
N ILE A 71 20.87 4.58 19.37
CA ILE A 71 19.94 3.48 19.69
C ILE A 71 18.76 3.96 20.55
N GLY A 72 18.76 5.24 20.94
CA GLY A 72 17.74 5.85 21.77
C GLY A 72 16.50 6.32 21.00
N ALA A 73 15.67 7.09 21.69
CA ALA A 73 14.44 7.64 21.13
C ALA A 73 14.70 8.58 19.94
N ILE A 74 13.78 8.59 18.98
CA ILE A 74 13.79 9.49 17.84
C ILE A 74 12.72 10.59 18.01
N ARG A 75 13.00 11.79 17.52
CA ARG A 75 12.12 12.96 17.52
C ARG A 75 11.35 13.11 16.22
N SER A 76 11.96 12.70 15.11
CA SER A 76 11.33 12.75 13.79
C SER A 76 12.08 11.81 12.84
N GLY A 77 11.47 11.53 11.70
CA GLY A 77 12.15 10.85 10.62
C GLY A 77 11.32 10.84 9.36
N TRP A 78 11.98 10.63 8.23
CA TRP A 78 11.32 10.40 6.95
C TRP A 78 12.07 9.32 6.17
N ILE A 79 11.34 8.65 5.29
CA ILE A 79 11.90 7.76 4.27
C ILE A 79 11.42 8.24 2.90
N ARG A 80 12.34 8.27 1.94
CA ARG A 80 12.04 8.65 0.56
C ARG A 80 11.85 7.40 -0.28
N LEU A 81 10.68 7.29 -0.89
CA LEU A 81 10.29 6.16 -1.72
C LEU A 81 10.11 6.62 -3.17
N SER A 82 10.55 5.80 -4.12
CA SER A 82 10.31 6.01 -5.54
C SER A 82 9.56 4.84 -6.17
N GLY A 83 8.44 5.11 -6.84
CA GLY A 83 7.67 4.07 -7.52
C GLY A 83 6.44 4.62 -8.25
N GLN A 84 5.56 3.72 -8.71
CA GLN A 84 4.31 4.11 -9.36
C GLN A 84 3.26 4.49 -8.31
N LEU A 85 3.05 5.80 -8.11
CA LEU A 85 2.00 6.33 -7.24
C LEU A 85 0.67 6.36 -8.00
N ARG A 86 -0.40 5.91 -7.36
CA ARG A 86 -1.78 5.92 -7.90
C ARG A 86 -2.75 6.48 -6.88
N GLN A 87 -3.85 7.05 -7.35
CA GLN A 87 -4.91 7.52 -6.46
C GLN A 87 -5.66 6.31 -5.89
N LEU A 88 -5.91 6.34 -4.58
CA LEU A 88 -6.61 5.30 -3.84
C LEU A 88 -7.92 5.84 -3.29
N GLU A 89 -8.94 4.99 -3.22
CA GLU A 89 -10.07 5.17 -2.32
C GLU A 89 -10.32 3.87 -1.56
N LEU A 90 -10.67 3.99 -0.27
CA LEU A 90 -11.07 2.88 0.58
C LEU A 90 -12.54 3.02 0.88
N ARG A 91 -13.33 1.99 0.57
CA ARG A 91 -14.78 2.01 0.81
C ARG A 91 -15.20 0.81 1.63
N ARG A 92 -16.11 1.01 2.59
CA ARG A 92 -16.74 -0.10 3.31
C ARG A 92 -17.77 -0.78 2.41
N LYS A 93 -17.67 -2.10 2.28
CA LYS A 93 -18.70 -2.96 1.67
C LYS A 93 -19.26 -3.94 2.69
N THR A 94 -20.53 -4.27 2.54
CA THR A 94 -21.17 -5.33 3.32
C THR A 94 -21.34 -6.54 2.41
N THR A 95 -20.63 -7.62 2.72
CA THR A 95 -20.72 -8.90 2.00
C THR A 95 -21.06 -9.97 3.03
N GLU A 96 -22.17 -10.69 2.83
CA GLU A 96 -22.63 -11.74 3.76
C GLU A 96 -22.72 -11.28 5.23
N GLY A 97 -23.12 -10.03 5.46
CA GLY A 97 -23.21 -9.42 6.79
C GLY A 97 -21.88 -9.01 7.42
N LYS A 98 -20.75 -9.25 6.75
CA LYS A 98 -19.42 -8.77 7.17
C LYS A 98 -19.11 -7.44 6.50
N LYS A 99 -18.62 -6.46 7.30
CA LYS A 99 -18.12 -5.19 6.79
C LYS A 99 -16.65 -5.33 6.40
N LEU A 100 -16.40 -5.42 5.11
CA LEU A 100 -15.06 -5.54 4.53
C LEU A 100 -14.65 -4.21 3.88
N TRP A 101 -13.34 -4.01 3.75
CA TRP A 101 -12.81 -2.91 2.96
C TRP A 101 -12.71 -3.33 1.49
N SER A 102 -13.07 -2.41 0.61
CA SER A 102 -12.82 -2.49 -0.84
C SER A 102 -11.80 -1.44 -1.23
N LEU A 103 -10.91 -1.81 -2.14
CA LEU A 103 -9.86 -0.98 -2.70
C LEU A 103 -10.33 -0.44 -4.05
N PHE A 104 -10.21 0.86 -4.28
CA PHE A 104 -10.42 1.47 -5.60
C PHE A 104 -9.13 2.16 -6.01
N ILE A 105 -8.58 1.81 -7.17
CA ILE A 105 -7.38 2.44 -7.72
C ILE A 105 -7.76 3.18 -8.98
N ASP A 106 -7.42 4.47 -9.05
CA ASP A 106 -7.79 5.36 -10.16
C ASP A 106 -9.29 5.31 -10.49
N LYS A 107 -10.12 5.29 -9.43
CA LYS A 107 -11.61 5.21 -9.47
C LYS A 107 -12.17 3.89 -10.01
N ILE A 108 -11.33 2.89 -10.27
CA ILE A 108 -11.77 1.56 -10.67
C ILE A 108 -11.69 0.65 -9.44
N GLU A 109 -12.78 -0.06 -9.16
CA GLU A 109 -12.77 -1.04 -8.08
C GLU A 109 -11.76 -2.15 -8.37
N TYR A 110 -10.93 -2.45 -7.38
CA TYR A 110 -10.06 -3.60 -7.41
C TYR A 110 -10.86 -4.84 -7.02
N ASP A 111 -11.11 -5.68 -8.00
CA ASP A 111 -11.78 -6.95 -7.80
C ASP A 111 -10.88 -8.07 -8.37
N PRO A 112 -10.25 -8.90 -7.50
CA PRO A 112 -9.44 -10.02 -7.94
C PRO A 112 -10.18 -10.94 -8.91
N GLU A 113 -11.50 -11.10 -8.77
CA GLU A 113 -12.33 -11.95 -9.62
C GLU A 113 -12.46 -11.40 -11.04
N GLN A 114 -12.11 -10.15 -11.32
CA GLN A 114 -12.10 -9.61 -12.69
C GLN A 114 -10.88 -10.06 -13.49
N TYR A 115 -9.89 -10.71 -12.87
CA TYR A 115 -8.64 -11.11 -13.50
C TYR A 115 -8.60 -12.60 -13.91
N VAL A 116 -9.75 -13.18 -14.28
CA VAL A 116 -9.87 -14.59 -14.71
C VAL A 116 -9.26 -14.80 -16.09
N ASP A 117 -7.94 -14.82 -16.18
CA ASP A 117 -7.24 -15.47 -17.28
C ASP A 117 -6.66 -16.80 -16.79
N GLY A 118 -7.46 -17.86 -16.96
CA GLY A 118 -7.00 -19.25 -16.96
C GLY A 118 -6.68 -19.92 -15.61
N GLU A 119 -6.75 -19.25 -14.45
CA GLU A 119 -6.45 -19.89 -13.16
C GLU A 119 -7.68 -20.21 -12.29
N THR A 120 -7.57 -21.34 -11.58
CA THR A 120 -8.58 -21.97 -10.73
C THR A 120 -8.29 -21.78 -9.23
N GLY A 121 -7.34 -20.90 -8.87
CA GLY A 121 -6.98 -20.61 -7.48
C GLY A 121 -7.99 -19.69 -6.78
N HIS A 122 -8.06 -19.78 -5.44
CA HIS A 122 -8.83 -18.83 -4.64
C HIS A 122 -8.20 -17.43 -4.78
N LEU A 123 -8.81 -16.57 -5.59
CA LEU A 123 -8.47 -15.15 -5.73
C LEU A 123 -8.94 -14.43 -4.46
N TRP A 124 -8.18 -13.44 -3.99
CA TRP A 124 -8.55 -12.70 -2.79
C TRP A 124 -7.83 -11.36 -2.68
N LEU A 125 -8.43 -10.46 -1.91
CA LEU A 125 -7.88 -9.18 -1.50
C LEU A 125 -7.96 -9.08 0.03
N SER A 126 -6.84 -8.76 0.65
CA SER A 126 -6.73 -8.47 2.08
C SER A 126 -6.21 -7.06 2.28
N ILE A 127 -6.78 -6.33 3.23
CA ILE A 127 -6.40 -4.96 3.58
C ILE A 127 -6.12 -4.92 5.07
N TRP A 128 -4.89 -4.54 5.43
CA TRP A 128 -4.47 -4.34 6.82
C TRP A 128 -4.12 -2.87 7.03
N LEU A 129 -4.97 -2.19 7.79
CA LEU A 129 -4.75 -0.82 8.21
C LEU A 129 -3.87 -0.78 9.46
N ASP A 130 -3.03 0.24 9.55
CA ASP A 130 -2.13 0.45 10.69
C ASP A 130 -2.90 0.73 11.99
N GLU A 131 -4.05 1.39 11.85
CA GLU A 131 -5.01 1.65 12.90
C GLU A 131 -6.42 1.56 12.33
N GLN A 132 -7.40 1.16 13.15
CA GLN A 132 -8.78 1.08 12.70
C GLN A 132 -9.49 2.42 12.79
N THR A 133 -9.28 3.20 11.74
CA THR A 133 -9.93 4.47 11.47
C THR A 133 -10.80 4.33 10.21
N ASP A 134 -11.85 5.15 10.12
CA ASP A 134 -12.60 5.29 8.87
C ASP A 134 -11.86 6.22 7.90
N PHE A 135 -11.98 5.96 6.62
CA PHE A 135 -11.29 6.68 5.54
C PHE A 135 -12.26 7.27 4.52
N ASP A 136 -13.56 7.33 4.85
CA ASP A 136 -14.61 7.86 3.98
C ASP A 136 -14.33 9.31 3.55
N GLU A 137 -13.89 10.18 4.46
CA GLU A 137 -13.63 11.60 4.17
C GLU A 137 -12.34 11.78 3.36
N GLU A 138 -11.28 11.04 3.70
CA GLU A 138 -10.03 11.00 2.93
C GLU A 138 -10.26 10.48 1.51
N SER A 139 -11.09 9.45 1.36
CA SER A 139 -11.47 8.90 0.06
C SER A 139 -12.27 9.91 -0.77
N LYS A 140 -13.25 10.60 -0.16
CA LYS A 140 -14.03 11.66 -0.83
C LYS A 140 -13.17 12.86 -1.23
N SER A 141 -12.21 13.24 -0.39
CA SER A 141 -11.28 14.34 -0.66
C SER A 141 -10.15 13.96 -1.62
N GLY A 142 -9.99 12.68 -1.95
CA GLY A 142 -8.98 12.19 -2.88
C GLY A 142 -7.56 12.30 -2.32
N THR A 143 -7.39 12.16 -1.00
CA THR A 143 -6.11 12.34 -0.31
C THR A 143 -5.40 11.01 -0.01
N LEU A 144 -5.95 9.89 -0.48
CA LEU A 144 -5.34 8.57 -0.34
C LEU A 144 -4.65 8.13 -1.62
N TYR A 145 -3.53 7.43 -1.45
CA TYR A 145 -2.70 6.95 -2.53
C TYR A 145 -2.15 5.57 -2.23
N CYS A 146 -1.73 4.85 -3.26
CA CYS A 146 -1.00 3.61 -3.11
C CYS A 146 0.20 3.53 -4.04
N MET A 147 1.16 2.68 -3.69
CA MET A 147 2.28 2.30 -4.54
C MET A 147 2.38 0.78 -4.56
N LEU A 148 2.47 0.21 -5.76
CA LEU A 148 2.75 -1.21 -5.93
C LEU A 148 4.16 -1.51 -5.41
N ALA A 149 4.25 -2.39 -4.41
CA ALA A 149 5.44 -2.55 -3.61
C ALA A 149 6.17 -3.87 -3.88
N ARG A 150 5.44 -4.98 -3.95
CA ARG A 150 6.05 -6.31 -4.09
C ARG A 150 5.22 -7.21 -4.99
N TYR A 151 5.91 -7.98 -5.82
CA TYR A 151 5.36 -9.04 -6.65
C TYR A 151 5.94 -10.39 -6.23
N HIS A 152 5.06 -11.35 -6.01
CA HIS A 152 5.38 -12.75 -5.70
C HIS A 152 4.97 -13.61 -6.88
N ARG A 153 5.86 -14.49 -7.34
CA ARG A 153 5.53 -15.52 -8.33
C ARG A 153 5.07 -16.82 -7.69
N PHE A 154 5.37 -17.00 -6.41
CA PHE A 154 5.08 -18.22 -5.67
C PHE A 154 4.52 -17.88 -4.29
N ASN A 155 3.66 -18.76 -3.75
CA ASN A 155 3.19 -18.65 -2.37
C ASN A 155 4.23 -19.18 -1.35
N GLU A 156 3.91 -19.08 -0.06
CA GLU A 156 4.76 -19.49 1.06
C GLU A 156 5.18 -20.98 1.03
N ILE A 157 4.41 -21.84 0.35
CA ILE A 157 4.69 -23.27 0.18
C ILE A 157 5.32 -23.61 -1.19
N GLY A 158 5.52 -22.61 -2.05
CA GLY A 158 6.21 -22.74 -3.34
C GLY A 158 5.33 -22.99 -4.56
N ASP A 159 4.00 -22.92 -4.44
CA ASP A 159 3.12 -23.03 -5.59
C ASP A 159 3.10 -21.73 -6.39
N ALA A 160 2.99 -21.84 -7.71
CA ALA A 160 2.79 -20.67 -8.57
C ALA A 160 1.58 -19.86 -8.11
N SER A 161 1.81 -18.57 -7.85
CA SER A 161 0.78 -17.67 -7.35
C SER A 161 1.25 -16.24 -7.58
N ASN A 162 0.51 -15.49 -8.39
CA ASN A 162 0.78 -14.07 -8.57
C ASN A 162 0.14 -13.30 -7.43
N MET A 163 0.95 -12.93 -6.44
CA MET A 163 0.52 -12.05 -5.36
C MET A 163 1.17 -10.68 -5.48
N TRP A 164 0.43 -9.67 -5.07
CA TRP A 164 0.87 -8.29 -5.16
C TRP A 164 0.62 -7.59 -3.84
N ASP A 165 1.61 -6.86 -3.35
CA ASP A 165 1.50 -5.99 -2.19
C ASP A 165 1.48 -4.54 -2.62
N PHE A 166 0.58 -3.75 -2.02
CA PHE A 166 0.52 -2.31 -2.15
C PHE A 166 0.82 -1.67 -0.80
N LEU A 167 1.72 -0.69 -0.79
CA LEU A 167 1.83 0.27 0.31
C LEU A 167 0.74 1.32 0.13
N MET A 168 0.04 1.65 1.22
CA MET A 168 -1.03 2.65 1.22
C MET A 168 -0.64 3.87 2.05
N PHE A 169 -1.03 5.03 1.53
CA PHE A 169 -0.61 6.33 2.04
C PHE A 169 -1.78 7.31 2.14
N GLN A 170 -1.69 8.20 3.11
CA GLN A 170 -2.50 9.42 3.18
C GLN A 170 -1.60 10.63 3.00
N LEU A 171 -2.03 11.57 2.17
CA LEU A 171 -1.34 12.82 1.91
C LEU A 171 -1.38 13.74 3.13
N VAL A 172 -0.24 14.32 3.48
CA VAL A 172 -0.07 15.25 4.61
C VAL A 172 0.32 16.64 4.11
N ASP A 173 1.29 16.75 3.21
CA ASP A 173 1.71 18.03 2.60
C ASP A 173 1.83 17.86 1.07
N PRO A 174 0.83 18.31 0.28
CA PRO A 174 0.86 18.20 -1.17
C PRO A 174 2.01 18.97 -1.82
N SER A 175 2.47 20.07 -1.21
CA SER A 175 3.51 20.92 -1.79
C SER A 175 4.89 20.28 -1.75
N LYS A 176 5.07 19.30 -0.86
CA LYS A 176 6.34 18.59 -0.65
C LYS A 176 6.27 17.10 -0.99
N GLY A 177 5.08 16.59 -1.36
CA GLY A 177 4.84 15.17 -1.52
C GLY A 177 5.11 14.39 -0.23
N ILE A 178 4.64 14.90 0.91
CA ILE A 178 4.75 14.23 2.22
C ILE A 178 3.47 13.45 2.50
N PHE A 179 3.66 12.21 2.92
CA PHE A 179 2.62 11.25 3.22
C PHE A 179 2.85 10.60 4.58
N ARG A 180 1.79 10.04 5.14
CA ARG A 180 1.87 9.04 6.21
C ARG A 180 1.45 7.69 5.68
N ARG A 181 2.05 6.62 6.19
CA ARG A 181 1.64 5.24 5.90
C ARG A 181 0.37 4.92 6.69
N ILE A 182 -0.59 4.30 6.01
CA ILE A 182 -1.87 3.91 6.61
C ILE A 182 -2.12 2.40 6.57
N GLY A 183 -1.31 1.63 5.86
CA GLY A 183 -1.41 0.18 5.84
C GLY A 183 -0.80 -0.47 4.60
N VAL A 184 -1.10 -1.76 4.45
CA VAL A 184 -0.75 -2.60 3.29
C VAL A 184 -1.99 -3.31 2.78
N ALA A 185 -2.09 -3.44 1.46
CA ALA A 185 -3.04 -4.35 0.82
C ALA A 185 -2.28 -5.47 0.12
N ARG A 186 -2.79 -6.70 0.21
CA ARG A 186 -2.29 -7.85 -0.55
C ARG A 186 -3.40 -8.45 -1.38
N THR A 187 -3.08 -8.78 -2.62
CA THR A 187 -3.99 -9.43 -3.55
C THR A 187 -3.35 -10.69 -4.12
N ARG A 188 -4.16 -11.70 -4.40
CA ARG A 188 -3.80 -12.84 -5.24
C ARG A 188 -4.63 -12.76 -6.52
N THR A 189 -3.93 -12.72 -7.65
CA THR A 189 -4.52 -12.66 -8.98
C THR A 189 -4.13 -13.88 -9.80
N GLY A 190 -4.77 -14.07 -10.96
CA GLY A 190 -4.36 -15.07 -11.95
C GLY A 190 -3.05 -14.68 -12.66
N ASN A 191 -2.88 -15.10 -13.92
CA ASN A 191 -1.63 -14.93 -14.67
C ASN A 191 -1.34 -13.52 -15.24
N ILE A 192 -1.80 -12.48 -14.55
CA ILE A 192 -1.63 -11.09 -14.97
C ILE A 192 -0.22 -10.59 -14.65
N LYS A 193 0.33 -9.73 -15.51
CA LYS A 193 1.67 -9.13 -15.32
C LYS A 193 1.62 -7.74 -14.68
N ASN A 194 0.44 -7.15 -14.59
CA ASN A 194 0.22 -5.85 -13.98
C ASN A 194 -1.07 -5.92 -13.16
N PRO A 195 -1.01 -5.72 -11.83
CA PRO A 195 -2.17 -5.82 -10.98
C PRO A 195 -3.05 -4.58 -11.03
N TYR A 196 -2.63 -3.47 -11.63
CA TYR A 196 -3.48 -2.28 -11.67
C TYR A 196 -4.76 -2.51 -12.47
N PRO A 197 -5.93 -2.09 -11.96
CA PRO A 197 -7.16 -2.22 -12.71
C PRO A 197 -7.08 -1.35 -13.97
N THR A 198 -7.61 -1.88 -15.08
CA THR A 198 -7.72 -1.15 -16.34
C THR A 198 -9.17 -1.22 -16.81
N SER A 199 -9.66 -0.13 -17.41
CA SER A 199 -11.03 -0.04 -17.90
C SER A 199 -11.38 -1.10 -18.95
N SER A 200 -10.38 -1.63 -19.65
CA SER A 200 -10.51 -2.76 -20.59
C SER A 200 -10.82 -4.09 -19.90
N LEU A 201 -10.33 -4.33 -18.67
CA LEU A 201 -10.61 -5.57 -17.92
C LEU A 201 -12.03 -5.59 -17.33
N VAL A 202 -12.67 -4.42 -17.20
CA VAL A 202 -14.05 -4.27 -16.68
C VAL A 202 -15.12 -4.58 -17.76
N GLN A 203 -14.73 -4.77 -19.02
CA GLN A 203 -15.65 -5.00 -20.15
C GLN A 203 -16.17 -6.45 -20.25
N GLY A 204 -16.76 -6.95 -19.16
CA GLY A 204 -17.82 -7.96 -19.19
C GLY A 204 -19.23 -7.35 -19.04
N ALA A 205 -19.32 -6.07 -18.69
CA ALA A 205 -20.58 -5.32 -18.62
C ALA A 205 -20.71 -4.38 -19.83
N SER A 206 -21.83 -4.52 -20.56
CA SER A 206 -22.21 -3.85 -21.81
C SER A 206 -21.44 -2.58 -22.20
N SER A 207 -20.77 -2.69 -23.35
CA SER A 207 -20.16 -1.61 -24.11
C SER A 207 -21.20 -0.61 -24.62
N LYS A 208 -21.20 0.63 -24.10
CA LYS A 208 -21.62 1.86 -24.84
C LYS A 208 -20.93 3.17 -24.44
N TYR A 209 -19.86 3.13 -23.63
CA TYR A 209 -19.08 4.34 -23.30
C TYR A 209 -17.57 4.08 -23.34
N ALA A 210 -17.08 3.50 -24.44
CA ALA A 210 -15.66 3.61 -24.77
C ALA A 210 -15.42 4.98 -25.41
N LYS A 211 -15.38 6.04 -24.59
CA LYS A 211 -14.71 7.28 -24.98
C LYS A 211 -13.28 7.23 -24.45
N GLN A 212 -12.35 7.54 -25.35
CA GLN A 212 -10.95 7.81 -25.04
C GLN A 212 -10.87 8.99 -24.09
N ASP A 213 -10.83 8.71 -22.79
CA ASP A 213 -10.29 9.64 -21.81
C ASP A 213 -8.97 9.01 -21.32
N GLY A 214 -7.85 9.47 -21.87
CA GLY A 214 -6.56 9.25 -21.24
C GLY A 214 -6.62 9.78 -19.80
N PRO A 215 -5.86 9.20 -18.85
CA PRO A 215 -5.92 9.62 -17.46
C PRO A 215 -5.70 11.13 -17.39
N SER A 216 -6.63 11.84 -16.75
CA SER A 216 -6.54 13.30 -16.59
C SER A 216 -5.18 13.64 -16.00
N THR A 217 -4.45 14.53 -16.67
CA THR A 217 -3.09 14.97 -16.31
C THR A 217 -3.10 15.87 -15.08
N THR A 218 -3.74 15.44 -14.00
CA THR A 218 -3.58 16.05 -12.68
C THR A 218 -2.25 15.55 -12.15
N THR A 219 -1.26 16.44 -12.04
CA THR A 219 0.03 16.13 -11.43
C THR A 219 -0.21 15.56 -10.03
N LEU A 220 0.21 14.32 -9.79
CA LEU A 220 0.10 13.69 -8.47
C LEU A 220 1.00 14.43 -7.47
N PRO A 221 0.61 14.52 -6.18
CA PRO A 221 1.38 15.23 -5.16
C PRO A 221 2.65 14.45 -4.81
N CYS A 222 3.74 14.68 -5.54
CA CYS A 222 5.03 14.01 -5.35
C CYS A 222 6.16 15.03 -5.22
N ALA A 223 7.26 14.62 -4.59
CA ALA A 223 8.45 15.45 -4.44
C ALA A 223 9.23 15.60 -5.76
N ALA A 224 9.20 14.56 -6.60
CA ALA A 224 9.77 14.56 -7.93
C ALA A 224 9.02 13.56 -8.83
N TYR A 225 9.00 13.85 -10.14
CA TYR A 225 8.46 12.94 -11.15
C TYR A 225 9.44 12.87 -12.33
N GLU A 226 10.07 11.71 -12.49
CA GLU A 226 11.10 11.47 -13.51
C GLU A 226 10.87 10.10 -14.15
N GLY A 227 10.84 10.04 -15.48
CA GLY A 227 10.75 8.75 -16.20
C GLY A 227 9.50 7.91 -15.90
N GLY A 228 8.39 8.51 -15.44
CA GLY A 228 7.18 7.77 -15.04
C GLY A 228 7.15 7.31 -13.59
N VAL A 229 8.18 7.66 -12.80
CA VAL A 229 8.34 7.28 -11.40
C VAL A 229 8.11 8.50 -10.50
N HIS A 230 7.36 8.31 -9.42
CA HIS A 230 7.08 9.34 -8.43
C HIS A 230 7.97 9.13 -7.21
N SER A 231 8.68 10.16 -6.77
CA SER A 231 9.33 10.19 -5.46
C SER A 231 8.41 10.82 -4.42
N ILE A 232 8.27 10.21 -3.25
CA ILE A 232 7.49 10.73 -2.12
C ILE A 232 8.29 10.64 -0.81
N TYR A 233 7.94 11.47 0.17
CA TYR A 233 8.42 11.33 1.54
C TYR A 233 7.35 10.71 2.40
N VAL A 234 7.71 9.71 3.20
CA VAL A 234 6.83 9.12 4.22
C VAL A 234 7.40 9.44 5.59
N ILE A 235 6.58 10.03 6.46
CA ILE A 235 6.94 10.45 7.83
C ILE A 235 6.40 9.51 8.90
#